data_AF-A0A563CS35-F1
#
_entry.id   AF-A0A563CS35-F1
#
_cell.length_a   1.000
_cell.length_b   1.000
_cell.length_c   1.000
_cell.angle_alpha   90.00
_cell.angle_beta   90.00
_cell.angle_gamma   90.00
#
_symmetry.space_group_name_H-M   'P 1'
#
loop_
_entity.id
_entity.type
_entity.pdbx_description
1 polymer ?
#
loop_
_entity_poly.entity_id
_entity_poly.type
_entity_poly.pdbx_seq_one_letter_code
_entity_poly.pdbx_strand_id
1 'polypeptide(L)'
;MTSKEVNKRSPDNITSPCSQGEILSDRKCLAKELVETFSGDHLTPSRRFAANIIIEMPEDIEGRRRIDYIRKALDGAPKEIDQDVVISILEDYKVLQDAFLSYIDGIGIDEDSLAGRALNLEDNQVIPDDLDVDGDGYSKSPWAENPPIPAPHIDDLIKMFSTKDEGQGLGLETAMIAGAITLANLKSAPYHSAFAYKCAVFAENFLIPVCSISGLDNLESELKDEIDIMTGRNIGDALYRKDALSNDIDSTMNEVDRIVSLHFGNRHSTDPARFDFAIGNFNGALSEMLGESNLKPAVNTNSLHSTFFGSGTVKTSSGSELGVRARGKGRGSYCKKLLQLIGYYDTHSQPLKDAGEFHPIDLYGMTVICNDNGQLADLYADAAIKAIDSGKITPYPAPGRKNECFVIKGSLDFQEKIRQKILDKIPDVDMRMFSFKNSDSGFTDAKITGFYETGDGRIPYAPFELQFSTPPARLLARAGKKAAHYFFKLRKIYGDLVSMTDETADATIDIWQRKQDYFNSPDDDAKEKHLTNQSRKRVREFKRAYRKLEKRRRKMAKRAIIGI
;
A
#
# COMPACT_ATOMS: atom_id res chain seq x y z
N MET A 1 -44.78 16.65 -16.75
CA MET A 1 -45.13 15.90 -15.52
C MET A 1 -45.69 14.54 -15.91
N THR A 2 -44.92 13.48 -15.70
CA THR A 2 -45.39 12.13 -15.38
C THR A 2 -44.17 11.28 -14.99
N SER A 3 -44.29 10.64 -13.83
CA SER A 3 -43.45 9.63 -13.15
C SER A 3 -42.12 9.19 -13.76
N LYS A 4 -41.01 9.55 -13.10
CA LYS A 4 -39.80 8.70 -13.07
C LYS A 4 -40.07 7.52 -12.13
N GLU A 5 -40.15 6.32 -12.69
CA GLU A 5 -40.14 5.08 -11.92
C GLU A 5 -38.83 4.99 -11.12
N VAL A 6 -38.97 4.99 -9.79
CA VAL A 6 -37.91 4.62 -8.86
C VAL A 6 -37.73 3.12 -9.00
N ASN A 7 -36.66 2.72 -9.67
CA ASN A 7 -36.27 1.32 -9.85
C ASN A 7 -35.91 0.73 -8.47
N LYS A 8 -36.88 0.10 -7.80
CA LYS A 8 -36.69 -0.68 -6.57
C LYS A 8 -35.97 -1.97 -6.92
N ARG A 9 -34.64 -1.95 -7.00
CA ARG A 9 -33.85 -3.19 -6.87
C ARG A 9 -33.76 -3.56 -5.40
N SER A 10 -34.32 -4.73 -5.06
CA SER A 10 -34.00 -5.45 -3.83
C SER A 10 -32.54 -5.91 -3.93
N PRO A 11 -31.76 -5.96 -2.83
CA PRO A 11 -30.44 -6.57 -2.87
C PRO A 11 -30.62 -8.07 -3.09
N ASP A 12 -30.38 -8.55 -4.31
CA ASP A 12 -30.30 -9.98 -4.59
C ASP A 12 -28.99 -10.50 -3.98
N ASN A 13 -29.13 -11.22 -2.86
CA ASN A 13 -28.07 -11.59 -1.93
C ASN A 13 -27.10 -12.68 -2.42
N ILE A 14 -26.98 -12.92 -3.72
CA ILE A 14 -25.95 -13.80 -4.31
C ILE A 14 -25.50 -13.16 -5.61
N THR A 15 -24.41 -12.38 -5.54
CA THR A 15 -23.79 -11.73 -6.70
C THR A 15 -23.31 -12.78 -7.69
N SER A 16 -23.86 -12.77 -8.90
CA SER A 16 -23.21 -13.43 -10.05
C SER A 16 -21.82 -12.78 -10.25
N PRO A 17 -20.78 -13.56 -10.62
CA PRO A 17 -19.48 -12.98 -10.94
C PRO A 17 -19.64 -11.91 -12.02
N CYS A 18 -19.10 -10.71 -11.81
CA CYS A 18 -19.08 -9.70 -12.87
C CYS A 18 -18.33 -10.28 -14.08
N SER A 19 -18.82 -9.99 -15.28
CA SER A 19 -18.09 -10.33 -16.49
C SER A 19 -16.82 -9.49 -16.61
N GLN A 20 -15.84 -9.98 -17.36
CA GLN A 20 -14.52 -9.34 -17.49
C GLN A 20 -14.58 -7.92 -18.09
N GLY A 21 -15.55 -7.65 -18.97
CA GLY A 21 -15.78 -6.31 -19.51
C GLY A 21 -16.37 -5.34 -18.48
N GLU A 22 -17.21 -5.85 -17.57
CA GLU A 22 -17.84 -5.04 -16.52
C GLU A 22 -16.82 -4.58 -15.47
N ILE A 23 -15.84 -5.43 -15.11
CA ILE A 23 -14.79 -5.09 -14.13
C ILE A 23 -13.99 -3.85 -14.57
N LEU A 24 -13.66 -3.75 -15.85
CA LEU A 24 -12.88 -2.61 -16.40
C LEU A 24 -13.70 -1.32 -16.51
N SER A 25 -15.03 -1.41 -16.47
CA SER A 25 -15.95 -0.27 -16.70
C SER A 25 -16.83 0.10 -15.49
N ASP A 26 -16.92 -0.76 -14.48
CA ASP A 26 -17.75 -0.60 -13.29
C ASP A 26 -16.90 -0.61 -12.02
N ARG A 27 -16.84 0.56 -11.37
CA ARG A 27 -16.18 0.80 -10.08
C ARG A 27 -16.57 -0.23 -9.01
N LYS A 28 -17.83 -0.68 -8.97
CA LYS A 28 -18.30 -1.65 -7.97
C LYS A 28 -17.76 -3.05 -8.24
N CYS A 29 -17.69 -3.46 -9.50
CA CYS A 29 -17.10 -4.75 -9.87
C CYS A 29 -15.60 -4.75 -9.57
N LEU A 30 -14.88 -3.67 -9.92
CA LEU A 30 -13.46 -3.52 -9.58
C LEU A 30 -13.24 -3.56 -8.05
N ALA A 31 -14.04 -2.85 -7.27
CA ALA A 31 -13.93 -2.87 -5.81
C ALA A 31 -14.10 -4.28 -5.22
N LYS A 32 -15.08 -5.05 -5.70
CA LYS A 32 -15.30 -6.44 -5.26
C LYS A 32 -14.10 -7.32 -5.59
N GLU A 33 -13.58 -7.22 -6.81
CA GLU A 33 -12.41 -7.99 -7.24
C GLU A 33 -11.16 -7.63 -6.42
N LEU A 34 -10.89 -6.34 -6.20
CA LEU A 34 -9.74 -5.90 -5.42
C LEU A 34 -9.86 -6.31 -3.94
N VAL A 35 -11.07 -6.31 -3.38
CA VAL A 35 -11.31 -6.85 -2.04
C VAL A 35 -10.95 -8.34 -1.97
N GLU A 36 -11.41 -9.17 -2.91
CA GLU A 36 -11.00 -10.58 -2.99
C GLU A 36 -9.48 -10.73 -3.11
N THR A 37 -8.88 -9.94 -4.00
CA THR A 37 -7.47 -9.99 -4.36
C THR A 37 -6.56 -9.70 -3.16
N PHE A 38 -6.78 -8.58 -2.48
CA PHE A 38 -5.91 -8.12 -1.40
C PHE A 38 -6.24 -8.75 -0.05
N SER A 39 -7.44 -9.31 0.11
CA SER A 39 -7.85 -9.98 1.34
C SER A 39 -7.50 -11.46 1.37
N GLY A 40 -7.48 -12.14 0.22
CA GLY A 40 -7.12 -13.56 0.12
C GLY A 40 -7.85 -14.44 1.13
N ASP A 41 -7.12 -15.32 1.82
CA ASP A 41 -7.65 -16.24 2.84
C ASP A 41 -8.17 -15.54 4.10
N HIS A 42 -8.04 -14.22 4.18
CA HIS A 42 -8.62 -13.41 5.25
C HIS A 42 -10.02 -12.90 4.89
N LEU A 43 -10.52 -13.15 3.68
CA LEU A 43 -11.88 -12.78 3.29
C LEU A 43 -12.88 -13.89 3.59
N THR A 44 -13.23 -13.99 4.87
CA THR A 44 -14.27 -14.91 5.34
C THR A 44 -15.65 -14.54 4.74
N PRO A 45 -16.64 -15.46 4.78
CA PRO A 45 -17.98 -15.18 4.28
C PRO A 45 -18.60 -13.88 4.84
N SER A 46 -18.50 -13.63 6.15
CA SER A 46 -19.02 -12.39 6.76
C SER A 46 -18.28 -11.14 6.30
N ARG A 47 -16.96 -11.19 6.17
CA ARG A 47 -16.16 -10.04 5.70
C ARG A 47 -16.47 -9.71 4.24
N ARG A 48 -16.61 -10.72 3.39
CA ARG A 48 -17.07 -10.58 2.00
C ARG A 48 -18.44 -9.94 1.94
N PHE A 49 -19.38 -10.42 2.77
CA PHE A 49 -20.72 -9.86 2.82
C PHE A 49 -20.74 -8.41 3.31
N ALA A 50 -19.94 -8.08 4.32
CA ALA A 50 -19.76 -6.71 4.80
C ALA A 50 -19.20 -5.79 3.71
N ALA A 51 -18.15 -6.22 3.00
CA ALA A 51 -17.58 -5.46 1.89
C ALA A 51 -18.60 -5.20 0.79
N ASN A 52 -19.40 -6.20 0.41
CA ASN A 52 -20.48 -6.03 -0.57
C ASN A 52 -21.51 -5.00 -0.11
N ILE A 53 -21.92 -5.04 1.16
CA ILE A 53 -22.84 -4.03 1.72
C ILE A 53 -22.21 -2.64 1.61
N ILE A 54 -20.93 -2.47 1.97
CA ILE A 54 -20.23 -1.16 1.87
C ILE A 54 -20.22 -0.66 0.42
N ILE A 55 -19.82 -1.51 -0.54
CA ILE A 55 -19.70 -1.16 -1.96
C ILE A 55 -21.06 -0.81 -2.58
N GLU A 56 -22.14 -1.47 -2.17
CA GLU A 56 -23.48 -1.27 -2.72
C GLU A 56 -24.28 -0.18 -2.01
N MET A 57 -23.88 0.18 -0.80
CA MET A 57 -24.55 1.19 0.01
C MET A 57 -24.60 2.52 -0.76
N PRO A 58 -25.78 3.15 -0.90
CA PRO A 58 -25.88 4.46 -1.51
C PRO A 58 -25.05 5.49 -0.76
N GLU A 59 -24.36 6.35 -1.50
CA GLU A 59 -23.71 7.55 -0.97
C GLU A 59 -24.80 8.40 -0.24
N ASP A 60 -24.43 9.04 0.89
CA ASP A 60 -25.29 9.86 1.77
C ASP A 60 -26.38 9.14 2.61
N ILE A 61 -26.35 7.81 2.67
CA ILE A 61 -27.32 7.10 3.52
C ILE A 61 -26.91 7.15 5.01
N GLU A 62 -27.63 7.96 5.78
CA GLU A 62 -27.32 8.16 7.20
C GLU A 62 -28.43 7.76 8.18
N GLY A 63 -28.05 7.73 9.46
CA GLY A 63 -28.94 7.59 10.60
C GLY A 63 -29.91 6.43 10.46
N ARG A 64 -31.22 6.74 10.48
CA ARG A 64 -32.28 5.72 10.40
C ARG A 64 -32.27 4.95 9.07
N ARG A 65 -32.00 5.64 7.95
CA ARG A 65 -32.00 5.02 6.62
C ARG A 65 -30.87 4.00 6.50
N ARG A 66 -29.69 4.31 7.06
CA ARG A 66 -28.54 3.40 7.11
C ARG A 66 -28.84 2.14 7.90
N ILE A 67 -29.39 2.29 9.11
CA ILE A 67 -29.77 1.14 9.96
C ILE A 67 -30.80 0.26 9.23
N ASP A 68 -31.78 0.87 8.56
CA ASP A 68 -32.78 0.12 7.79
C ASP A 68 -32.19 -0.62 6.58
N TYR A 69 -31.23 -0.01 5.89
CA TYR A 69 -30.54 -0.63 4.75
C TYR A 69 -29.72 -1.84 5.21
N ILE A 70 -28.88 -1.67 6.22
CA ILE A 70 -28.06 -2.74 6.80
C ILE A 70 -28.96 -3.88 7.27
N ARG A 71 -30.07 -3.56 7.94
CA ARG A 71 -30.99 -4.60 8.41
C ARG A 71 -31.60 -5.39 7.26
N LYS A 72 -32.07 -4.71 6.21
CA LYS A 72 -32.63 -5.37 5.03
C LYS A 72 -31.61 -6.26 4.33
N ALA A 73 -30.35 -5.82 4.25
CA ALA A 73 -29.28 -6.65 3.69
C ALA A 73 -29.06 -7.92 4.53
N LEU A 74 -29.07 -7.79 5.87
CA LEU A 74 -28.92 -8.91 6.80
C LEU A 74 -30.15 -9.83 6.90
N ASP A 75 -31.34 -9.37 6.49
CA ASP A 75 -32.56 -10.18 6.52
C ASP A 75 -32.47 -11.28 5.45
N GLY A 76 -32.41 -12.54 5.87
CA GLY A 76 -32.25 -13.68 4.98
C GLY A 76 -30.79 -14.03 4.63
N ALA A 77 -29.81 -13.42 5.31
CA ALA A 77 -28.41 -13.81 5.17
C ALA A 77 -28.21 -15.31 5.49
N PRO A 78 -27.32 -16.03 4.76
CA PRO A 78 -27.01 -17.42 5.03
C PRO A 78 -26.58 -17.68 6.48
N LYS A 79 -26.80 -18.90 6.99
CA LYS A 79 -26.49 -19.26 8.38
C LYS A 79 -25.01 -19.17 8.73
N GLU A 80 -24.13 -19.27 7.74
CA GLU A 80 -22.68 -19.13 7.88
C GLU A 80 -22.23 -17.68 8.09
N ILE A 81 -23.10 -16.69 7.82
CA ILE A 81 -22.80 -15.28 8.03
C ILE A 81 -23.04 -14.91 9.51
N ASP A 82 -21.96 -14.52 10.19
CA ASP A 82 -22.01 -13.90 11.50
C ASP A 82 -22.40 -12.42 11.36
N GLN A 83 -23.66 -12.12 11.74
CA GLN A 83 -24.19 -10.75 11.67
C GLN A 83 -23.43 -9.77 12.55
N ASP A 84 -22.80 -10.21 13.63
CA ASP A 84 -22.09 -9.30 14.54
C ASP A 84 -20.79 -8.82 13.90
N VAL A 85 -20.15 -9.68 13.13
CA VAL A 85 -18.94 -9.39 12.36
C VAL A 85 -19.26 -8.48 11.19
N VAL A 86 -20.37 -8.74 10.49
CA VAL A 86 -20.84 -7.83 9.43
C VAL A 86 -21.12 -6.44 10.00
N ILE A 87 -21.89 -6.36 11.09
CA ILE A 87 -22.23 -5.08 11.73
C ILE A 87 -20.97 -4.39 12.24
N SER A 88 -20.02 -5.11 12.85
CA SER A 88 -18.80 -4.47 13.34
C SER A 88 -17.99 -3.83 12.22
N ILE A 89 -17.79 -4.52 11.09
CA ILE A 89 -17.04 -3.97 9.96
C ILE A 89 -17.75 -2.73 9.41
N LEU A 90 -19.09 -2.78 9.29
CA LEU A 90 -19.87 -1.64 8.83
C LEU A 90 -19.78 -0.44 9.78
N GLU A 91 -19.85 -0.66 11.10
CA GLU A 91 -19.72 0.42 12.08
C GLU A 91 -18.27 0.94 12.19
N ASP A 92 -17.28 0.06 12.12
CA ASP A 92 -15.86 0.42 12.11
C ASP A 92 -15.51 1.25 10.86
N TYR A 93 -16.03 0.85 9.69
CA TYR A 93 -15.86 1.61 8.45
C TYR A 93 -16.46 3.01 8.56
N LYS A 94 -17.64 3.13 9.18
CA LYS A 94 -18.23 4.45 9.44
C LYS A 94 -17.34 5.31 10.33
N VAL A 95 -16.82 4.76 11.44
CA VAL A 95 -15.91 5.52 12.33
C VAL A 95 -14.66 5.99 11.58
N LEU A 96 -14.14 5.16 10.67
CA LEU A 96 -13.02 5.53 9.81
C LEU A 96 -13.37 6.68 8.85
N GLN A 97 -14.57 6.67 8.26
CA GLN A 97 -15.06 7.77 7.41
C GLN A 97 -15.30 9.06 8.21
N ASP A 98 -15.96 8.96 9.37
CA ASP A 98 -16.24 10.10 10.25
C ASP A 98 -14.93 10.76 10.73
N ALA A 99 -13.87 9.97 10.97
CA ALA A 99 -12.55 10.47 11.33
C ALA A 99 -11.86 11.21 10.16
N PHE A 100 -12.02 10.73 8.93
CA PHE A 100 -11.51 11.42 7.75
C PHE A 100 -12.25 12.73 7.49
N LEU A 101 -13.57 12.76 7.65
CA LEU A 101 -14.35 14.01 7.58
C LEU A 101 -13.92 14.99 8.67
N SER A 102 -13.69 14.51 9.90
CA SER A 102 -13.17 15.34 10.99
C SER A 102 -11.76 15.89 10.69
N TYR A 103 -10.95 15.14 9.93
CA TYR A 103 -9.63 15.59 9.48
C TYR A 103 -9.71 16.69 8.42
N ILE A 104 -10.73 16.64 7.54
CA ILE A 104 -11.01 17.71 6.57
C ILE A 104 -11.59 18.95 7.27
N ASP A 105 -12.60 18.74 8.13
CA ASP A 105 -13.36 19.82 8.81
C ASP A 105 -12.59 20.47 9.97
N GLY A 106 -11.51 19.85 10.46
CA GLY A 106 -10.94 20.14 11.77
C GLY A 106 -9.44 20.39 11.80
N ILE A 107 -9.06 21.64 12.15
CA ILE A 107 -7.84 22.13 12.83
C ILE A 107 -6.48 21.90 12.13
N GLY A 108 -6.32 20.89 11.27
CA GLY A 108 -5.03 20.42 10.76
C GLY A 108 -4.61 20.93 9.38
N ILE A 109 -5.58 21.29 8.55
CA ILE A 109 -5.33 21.79 7.18
C ILE A 109 -5.79 23.23 7.13
N ASP A 110 -4.88 24.12 6.76
CA ASP A 110 -5.21 25.51 6.48
C ASP A 110 -6.23 25.55 5.33
N GLU A 111 -7.45 26.01 5.60
CA GLU A 111 -8.53 26.11 4.61
C GLU A 111 -8.13 27.01 3.43
N ASP A 112 -7.19 27.93 3.65
CA ASP A 112 -6.66 28.83 2.64
C ASP A 112 -5.51 28.21 1.82
N SER A 113 -4.97 27.05 2.24
CA SER A 113 -4.00 26.29 1.43
C SER A 113 -4.66 25.65 0.21
N LEU A 114 -3.87 25.36 -0.83
CA LEU A 114 -4.38 24.68 -2.03
C LEU A 114 -4.97 23.31 -1.70
N ALA A 115 -4.33 22.58 -0.78
CA ALA A 115 -4.83 21.30 -0.29
C ALA A 115 -6.16 21.45 0.46
N GLY A 116 -6.29 22.44 1.33
CA GLY A 116 -7.54 22.74 2.06
C GLY A 116 -8.68 23.10 1.11
N ARG A 117 -8.43 24.02 0.17
CA ARG A 117 -9.40 24.42 -0.87
C ARG A 117 -9.84 23.23 -1.71
N ALA A 118 -8.92 22.35 -2.11
CA ALA A 118 -9.25 21.16 -2.89
C ALA A 118 -10.04 20.10 -2.11
N LEU A 119 -9.80 19.96 -0.80
CA LEU A 119 -10.57 19.06 0.07
C LEU A 119 -11.98 19.56 0.36
N ASN A 120 -12.20 20.87 0.31
CA ASN A 120 -13.52 21.50 0.49
C ASN A 120 -14.40 21.45 -0.77
N LEU A 121 -13.87 21.00 -1.91
CA LEU A 121 -14.67 20.78 -3.12
C LEU A 121 -15.59 19.56 -2.96
N GLU A 122 -16.77 19.62 -3.56
CA GLU A 122 -17.70 18.51 -3.69
C GLU A 122 -17.09 17.39 -4.56
N ASP A 123 -17.44 16.15 -4.30
CA ASP A 123 -16.82 14.98 -4.95
C ASP A 123 -16.97 14.97 -6.48
N ASN A 124 -18.03 15.59 -7.00
CA ASN A 124 -18.29 15.70 -8.44
C ASN A 124 -17.55 16.86 -9.12
N GLN A 125 -16.82 17.69 -8.37
CA GLN A 125 -16.08 18.83 -8.91
C GLN A 125 -14.70 18.42 -9.40
N VAL A 126 -14.26 19.13 -10.44
CA VAL A 126 -12.88 19.10 -10.93
C VAL A 126 -12.07 20.12 -10.12
N ILE A 127 -10.83 19.77 -9.79
CA ILE A 127 -9.87 20.68 -9.17
C ILE A 127 -9.52 21.76 -10.20
N PRO A 128 -9.83 23.05 -9.96
CA PRO A 128 -9.46 24.13 -10.86
C PRO A 128 -7.93 24.25 -11.00
N ASP A 129 -7.48 24.66 -12.18
CA ASP A 129 -6.05 24.92 -12.42
C ASP A 129 -5.53 26.09 -11.55
N ASP A 130 -6.40 27.03 -11.20
CA ASP A 130 -6.15 28.29 -10.50
C ASP A 130 -6.78 28.32 -9.09
N LEU A 131 -6.53 27.31 -8.27
CA LEU A 131 -6.93 27.32 -6.86
C LEU A 131 -6.27 28.46 -6.04
N ASP A 132 -5.26 29.14 -6.60
CA ASP A 132 -4.58 30.30 -6.02
C ASP A 132 -5.32 31.61 -6.37
N VAL A 133 -6.14 32.11 -5.44
CA VAL A 133 -6.99 33.31 -5.63
C VAL A 133 -6.19 34.62 -5.52
N ASP A 134 -4.96 34.59 -4.99
CA ASP A 134 -4.21 35.79 -4.57
C ASP A 134 -3.28 36.38 -5.64
N GLY A 135 -3.42 35.96 -6.89
CA GLY A 135 -3.02 36.80 -8.03
C GLY A 135 -1.53 37.05 -8.21
N ASP A 136 -0.66 36.17 -7.71
CA ASP A 136 0.78 36.19 -8.04
C ASP A 136 1.07 35.80 -9.52
N GLY A 137 0.02 35.47 -10.27
CA GLY A 137 0.06 35.10 -11.69
C GLY A 137 0.35 33.62 -11.94
N TYR A 138 0.33 32.78 -10.89
CA TYR A 138 0.66 31.36 -10.99
C TYR A 138 -0.53 30.47 -10.61
N SER A 139 -1.14 29.83 -11.61
CA SER A 139 -2.07 28.72 -11.41
C SER A 139 -1.37 27.54 -10.73
N LYS A 140 -1.70 27.24 -9.47
CA LYS A 140 -1.11 26.13 -8.70
C LYS A 140 -2.20 25.10 -8.34
N SER A 141 -2.01 23.88 -8.82
CA SER A 141 -2.75 22.69 -8.37
C SER A 141 -2.14 22.16 -7.05
N PRO A 142 -2.92 21.64 -6.09
CA PRO A 142 -2.39 21.00 -4.88
C PRO A 142 -1.42 19.86 -5.21
N TRP A 143 -1.63 19.17 -6.34
CA TRP A 143 -0.74 18.10 -6.81
C TRP A 143 0.66 18.59 -7.22
N ALA A 144 0.82 19.89 -7.47
CA ALA A 144 2.10 20.51 -7.78
C ALA A 144 2.84 21.02 -6.53
N GLU A 145 2.23 20.95 -5.35
CA GLU A 145 2.93 21.19 -4.08
C GLU A 145 3.95 20.08 -3.81
N ASN A 146 4.99 20.40 -3.03
CA ASN A 146 5.97 19.44 -2.58
C ASN A 146 6.12 19.51 -1.05
N PRO A 147 5.47 18.61 -0.29
CA PRO A 147 4.68 17.45 -0.76
C PRO A 147 3.27 17.83 -1.27
N PRO A 148 2.69 17.03 -2.19
CA PRO A 148 1.36 17.30 -2.78
C PRO A 148 0.18 16.86 -1.90
N ILE A 149 0.46 16.13 -0.82
CA ILE A 149 -0.51 15.63 0.14
C ILE A 149 -0.22 16.32 1.48
N PRO A 150 -1.23 16.81 2.20
CA PRO A 150 -1.02 17.41 3.53
C PRO A 150 -0.51 16.37 4.53
N ALA A 151 0.23 16.85 5.53
CA ALA A 151 0.83 15.99 6.55
C ALA A 151 -0.24 15.16 7.30
N PRO A 152 0.04 13.87 7.60
CA PRO A 152 -0.87 13.05 8.39
C PRO A 152 -0.81 13.42 9.88
N HIS A 153 -1.97 13.37 10.56
CA HIS A 153 -2.02 13.27 12.02
C HIS A 153 -1.81 11.82 12.45
N ILE A 154 -0.55 11.40 12.53
CA ILE A 154 -0.19 9.99 12.84
C ILE A 154 -0.81 9.53 14.15
N ASP A 155 -0.87 10.39 15.17
CA ASP A 155 -1.44 10.02 16.47
C ASP A 155 -2.92 9.66 16.35
N ASP A 156 -3.69 10.40 15.55
CA ASP A 156 -5.11 10.12 15.33
C ASP A 156 -5.31 8.79 14.59
N LEU A 157 -4.55 8.57 13.51
CA LEU A 157 -4.51 7.29 12.80
C LEU A 157 -4.22 6.13 13.76
N ILE A 158 -3.12 6.23 14.52
CA ILE A 158 -2.69 5.14 15.39
C ILE A 158 -3.71 4.89 16.49
N LYS A 159 -4.28 5.95 17.10
CA LYS A 159 -5.35 5.83 18.09
C LYS A 159 -6.62 5.20 17.52
N MET A 160 -6.96 5.46 16.26
CA MET A 160 -8.13 4.82 15.66
C MET A 160 -8.02 3.30 15.64
N PHE A 161 -6.85 2.78 15.26
CA PHE A 161 -6.67 1.34 15.18
C PHE A 161 -6.28 0.72 16.51
N SER A 162 -5.50 1.38 17.36
CA SER A 162 -5.05 0.84 18.66
C SER A 162 -6.20 0.46 19.60
N THR A 163 -6.00 -0.63 20.35
CA THR A 163 -6.89 -1.04 21.44
C THR A 163 -6.45 -0.54 22.82
N LYS A 164 -5.27 0.08 22.90
CA LYS A 164 -4.74 0.70 24.12
C LYS A 164 -5.35 2.08 24.33
N ASP A 165 -5.38 2.49 25.59
CA ASP A 165 -5.78 3.82 26.04
C ASP A 165 -7.14 4.28 25.49
N GLU A 166 -7.25 5.53 25.03
CA GLU A 166 -8.46 6.11 24.41
C GLU A 166 -8.68 5.67 22.95
N GLY A 167 -8.00 4.61 22.51
CA GLY A 167 -8.06 4.12 21.14
C GLY A 167 -9.43 3.58 20.72
N GLN A 168 -9.79 3.77 19.45
CA GLN A 168 -11.07 3.33 18.89
C GLN A 168 -11.10 1.83 18.57
N GLY A 169 -9.95 1.16 18.58
CA GLY A 169 -9.83 -0.28 18.40
C GLY A 169 -10.50 -0.80 17.14
N LEU A 170 -10.38 -0.10 16.01
CA LEU A 170 -10.94 -0.56 14.74
C LEU A 170 -10.34 -1.90 14.31
N GLY A 171 -11.16 -2.76 13.72
CA GLY A 171 -10.72 -4.02 13.11
C GLY A 171 -9.72 -3.78 11.97
N LEU A 172 -8.68 -4.63 11.88
CA LEU A 172 -7.68 -4.53 10.80
C LEU A 172 -8.26 -4.98 9.45
N GLU A 173 -9.28 -5.84 9.48
CA GLU A 173 -10.10 -6.22 8.34
C GLU A 173 -10.80 -5.02 7.71
N THR A 174 -11.20 -4.03 8.52
CA THR A 174 -11.82 -2.80 8.05
C THR A 174 -10.83 -1.97 7.24
N ALA A 175 -9.57 -1.85 7.69
CA ALA A 175 -8.52 -1.16 6.94
C ALA A 175 -8.22 -1.83 5.60
N MET A 176 -8.20 -3.17 5.58
CA MET A 176 -7.99 -3.97 4.37
C MET A 176 -9.12 -3.76 3.36
N ILE A 177 -10.39 -3.87 3.80
CA ILE A 177 -11.57 -3.65 2.95
C ILE A 177 -11.62 -2.19 2.47
N ALA A 178 -11.44 -1.23 3.39
CA ALA A 178 -11.41 0.19 3.05
C ALA A 178 -10.30 0.51 2.05
N GLY A 179 -9.10 -0.03 2.25
CA GLY A 179 -7.98 0.17 1.34
C GLY A 179 -8.24 -0.38 -0.05
N ALA A 180 -8.81 -1.58 -0.18
CA ALA A 180 -9.15 -2.15 -1.48
C ALA A 180 -10.26 -1.35 -2.20
N ILE A 181 -11.28 -0.87 -1.47
CA ILE A 181 -12.33 0.00 -2.02
C ILE A 181 -11.73 1.35 -2.45
N THR A 182 -10.89 1.97 -1.62
CA THR A 182 -10.21 3.23 -1.96
C THR A 182 -9.30 3.06 -3.17
N LEU A 183 -8.62 1.91 -3.31
CA LEU A 183 -7.83 1.62 -4.50
C LEU A 183 -8.70 1.54 -5.76
N ALA A 184 -9.87 0.90 -5.69
CA ALA A 184 -10.82 0.88 -6.80
C ALA A 184 -11.29 2.30 -7.17
N ASN A 185 -11.54 3.15 -6.16
CA ASN A 185 -11.89 4.54 -6.37
C ASN A 185 -10.78 5.30 -7.09
N LEU A 186 -9.52 5.16 -6.63
CA LEU A 186 -8.37 5.78 -7.29
C LEU A 186 -8.23 5.29 -8.74
N LYS A 187 -8.35 3.99 -9.00
CA LYS A 187 -8.22 3.45 -10.37
C LYS A 187 -9.33 3.87 -11.34
N SER A 188 -10.51 4.23 -10.83
CA SER A 188 -11.69 4.54 -11.66
C SER A 188 -12.01 6.03 -11.73
N ALA A 189 -11.59 6.83 -10.75
CA ALA A 189 -11.86 8.26 -10.72
C ALA A 189 -10.98 9.03 -11.73
N PRO A 190 -11.51 10.09 -12.37
CA PRO A 190 -10.67 11.03 -13.10
C PRO A 190 -9.61 11.64 -12.18
N TYR A 191 -8.34 11.61 -12.58
CA TYR A 191 -7.21 11.99 -11.72
C TYR A 191 -7.20 13.46 -11.27
N HIS A 192 -7.96 14.31 -11.94
CA HIS A 192 -8.13 15.75 -11.67
C HIS A 192 -9.38 16.06 -10.84
N SER A 193 -10.14 15.06 -10.39
CA SER A 193 -11.33 15.28 -9.57
C SER A 193 -11.00 15.50 -8.10
N ALA A 194 -11.84 16.27 -7.41
CA ALA A 194 -11.76 16.43 -5.96
C ALA A 194 -11.90 15.09 -5.23
N PHE A 195 -12.78 14.21 -5.72
CA PHE A 195 -12.96 12.86 -5.20
C PHE A 195 -11.68 12.01 -5.26
N ALA A 196 -10.93 12.07 -6.37
CA ALA A 196 -9.66 11.36 -6.49
C ALA A 196 -8.63 11.88 -5.49
N TYR A 197 -8.54 13.21 -5.32
CA TYR A 197 -7.66 13.83 -4.34
C TYR A 197 -8.02 13.47 -2.91
N LYS A 198 -9.30 13.54 -2.51
CA LYS A 198 -9.78 13.07 -1.21
C LYS A 198 -9.44 11.60 -0.97
N CYS A 199 -9.62 10.74 -1.97
CA CYS A 199 -9.22 9.33 -1.88
C CYS A 199 -7.71 9.16 -1.68
N ALA A 200 -6.88 9.98 -2.34
CA ALA A 200 -5.43 9.94 -2.19
C ALA A 200 -4.99 10.39 -0.79
N VAL A 201 -5.57 11.48 -0.28
CA VAL A 201 -5.31 11.96 1.10
C VAL A 201 -5.76 10.92 2.13
N PHE A 202 -6.95 10.35 1.97
CA PHE A 202 -7.43 9.27 2.83
C PHE A 202 -6.50 8.05 2.79
N ALA A 203 -6.04 7.65 1.61
CA ALA A 203 -5.12 6.53 1.45
C ALA A 203 -3.76 6.78 2.12
N GLU A 204 -3.07 7.89 1.81
CA GLU A 204 -1.75 8.21 2.36
C GLU A 204 -1.78 8.43 3.88
N ASN A 205 -2.83 9.08 4.39
CA ASN A 205 -2.86 9.50 5.79
C ASN A 205 -3.51 8.47 6.72
N PHE A 206 -4.46 7.65 6.23
CA PHE A 206 -5.20 6.69 7.07
C PHE A 206 -4.93 5.21 6.75
N LEU A 207 -4.75 4.84 5.48
CA LEU A 207 -4.74 3.43 5.07
C LEU A 207 -3.32 2.87 4.91
N ILE A 208 -2.47 3.60 4.19
CA ILE A 208 -1.09 3.22 3.91
C ILE A 208 -0.28 2.98 5.20
N PRO A 209 -0.33 3.85 6.23
CA PRO A 209 0.43 3.65 7.45
C PRO A 209 0.00 2.37 8.18
N VAL A 210 -1.31 2.12 8.31
CA VAL A 210 -1.81 0.92 9.00
C VAL A 210 -1.56 -0.35 8.19
N CYS A 211 -1.59 -0.28 6.85
CA CYS A 211 -1.17 -1.38 5.97
C CYS A 211 0.30 -1.72 6.21
N SER A 212 1.16 -0.70 6.32
CA SER A 212 2.60 -0.89 6.57
C SER A 212 2.87 -1.55 7.93
N ILE A 213 2.15 -1.11 8.97
CA ILE A 213 2.27 -1.68 10.33
C ILE A 213 1.75 -3.12 10.36
N SER A 214 0.59 -3.37 9.73
CA SER A 214 -0.06 -4.68 9.69
C SER A 214 0.58 -5.65 8.70
N GLY A 215 1.50 -5.20 7.85
CA GLY A 215 2.15 -6.04 6.85
C GLY A 215 1.27 -6.41 5.65
N LEU A 216 0.28 -5.58 5.34
CA LEU A 216 -0.45 -5.57 4.06
C LEU A 216 0.38 -4.83 3.01
N ASP A 217 1.64 -5.24 2.83
CA ASP A 217 2.64 -4.53 2.02
C ASP A 217 2.23 -4.46 0.54
N ASN A 218 1.44 -5.43 0.08
CA ASN A 218 0.86 -5.50 -1.26
C ASN A 218 -0.16 -4.37 -1.49
N LEU A 219 -1.12 -4.21 -0.58
CA LEU A 219 -2.12 -3.15 -0.64
C LEU A 219 -1.49 -1.77 -0.42
N GLU A 220 -0.55 -1.64 0.53
CA GLU A 220 0.22 -0.41 0.74
C GLU A 220 0.90 0.04 -0.56
N SER A 221 1.58 -0.89 -1.23
CA SER A 221 2.36 -0.59 -2.43
C SER A 221 1.46 -0.22 -3.61
N GLU A 222 0.33 -0.92 -3.81
CA GLU A 222 -0.58 -0.62 -4.93
C GLU A 222 -1.34 0.70 -4.72
N LEU A 223 -1.73 1.05 -3.48
CA LEU A 223 -2.28 2.36 -3.15
C LEU A 223 -1.28 3.47 -3.47
N LYS A 224 -0.02 3.34 -3.00
CA LYS A 224 1.04 4.30 -3.29
C LYS A 224 1.32 4.42 -4.78
N ASP A 225 1.30 3.31 -5.50
CA ASP A 225 1.58 3.32 -6.93
C ASP A 225 0.53 4.14 -7.70
N GLU A 226 -0.76 3.95 -7.39
CA GLU A 226 -1.82 4.72 -8.06
C GLU A 226 -1.76 6.22 -7.71
N ILE A 227 -1.45 6.56 -6.45
CA ILE A 227 -1.30 7.96 -6.01
C ILE A 227 -0.10 8.62 -6.69
N ASP A 228 1.04 7.94 -6.78
CA ASP A 228 2.23 8.45 -7.47
C ASP A 228 1.95 8.65 -8.98
N ILE A 229 1.16 7.78 -9.62
CA ILE A 229 0.71 7.95 -11.02
C ILE A 229 -0.17 9.21 -11.16
N MET A 230 -1.15 9.37 -10.27
CA MET A 230 -2.05 10.55 -10.29
C MET A 230 -1.26 11.84 -10.08
N THR A 231 -0.32 11.84 -9.13
CA THR A 231 0.56 12.96 -8.86
C THR A 231 1.38 13.31 -10.11
N GLY A 232 2.05 12.32 -10.72
CA GLY A 232 2.85 12.54 -11.93
C GLY A 232 2.06 13.12 -13.11
N ARG A 233 0.81 12.67 -13.33
CA ARG A 233 -0.06 13.22 -14.37
C ARG A 233 -0.46 14.67 -14.10
N ASN A 234 -0.91 14.97 -12.88
CA ASN A 234 -1.31 16.33 -12.52
C ASN A 234 -0.14 17.32 -12.56
N ILE A 235 1.07 16.89 -12.18
CA ILE A 235 2.31 17.66 -12.34
C ILE A 235 2.53 18.05 -13.81
N GLY A 236 2.33 17.10 -14.71
CA GLY A 236 2.42 17.28 -16.15
C GLY A 236 1.54 18.40 -16.68
N ASP A 237 0.26 18.34 -16.33
CA ASP A 237 -0.76 19.30 -16.78
C ASP A 237 -0.45 20.72 -16.27
N ALA A 238 0.02 20.86 -15.03
CA ALA A 238 0.37 22.16 -14.45
C ALA A 238 1.59 22.83 -15.13
N LEU A 239 2.56 22.04 -15.58
CA LEU A 239 3.78 22.54 -16.22
C LEU A 239 3.58 22.98 -17.68
N TYR A 240 2.52 22.51 -18.36
CA TYR A 240 2.26 22.76 -19.79
C TYR A 240 2.23 24.25 -20.18
N ARG A 241 2.15 25.15 -19.20
CA ARG A 241 2.07 26.61 -19.40
C ARG A 241 3.39 27.36 -19.25
N LYS A 242 4.51 26.73 -18.83
CA LYS A 242 5.73 27.47 -18.48
C LYS A 242 7.01 27.14 -19.25
N ASP A 243 7.42 25.88 -19.43
CA ASP A 243 8.81 25.58 -19.82
C ASP A 243 8.96 24.34 -20.71
N ALA A 244 10.06 24.25 -21.48
CA ALA A 244 10.38 23.14 -22.38
C ALA A 244 10.42 21.74 -21.72
N LEU A 245 10.46 21.67 -20.37
CA LEU A 245 10.33 20.43 -19.61
C LEU A 245 8.89 19.84 -19.66
N SER A 246 7.88 20.65 -20.00
CA SER A 246 6.46 20.28 -19.98
C SER A 246 5.98 19.55 -21.23
N ASN A 247 6.75 19.55 -22.32
CA ASN A 247 6.27 19.03 -23.60
C ASN A 247 6.21 17.49 -23.66
N ASP A 248 6.61 16.78 -22.60
CA ASP A 248 6.80 15.34 -22.67
C ASP A 248 6.36 14.55 -21.43
N ILE A 249 5.48 15.08 -20.55
CA ILE A 249 4.98 14.29 -19.41
C ILE A 249 4.17 13.08 -19.88
N ASP A 250 3.35 13.22 -20.92
CA ASP A 250 2.61 12.10 -21.49
C ASP A 250 3.56 11.07 -22.08
N SER A 251 4.61 11.50 -22.77
CA SER A 251 5.68 10.62 -23.25
C SER A 251 6.46 9.98 -22.10
N THR A 252 6.75 10.72 -21.03
CA THR A 252 7.39 10.21 -19.80
C THR A 252 6.51 9.15 -19.16
N MET A 253 5.21 9.38 -19.04
CA MET A 253 4.24 8.43 -18.51
C MET A 253 4.07 7.23 -19.44
N ASN A 254 4.06 7.43 -20.75
CA ASN A 254 4.04 6.35 -21.74
C ASN A 254 5.32 5.51 -21.68
N GLU A 255 6.47 6.13 -21.45
CA GLU A 255 7.76 5.46 -21.30
C GLU A 255 7.83 4.68 -19.99
N VAL A 256 7.33 5.26 -18.89
CA VAL A 256 7.13 4.56 -17.61
C VAL A 256 6.24 3.33 -17.80
N ASP A 257 5.06 3.51 -18.42
CA ASP A 257 4.12 2.42 -18.69
C ASP A 257 4.77 1.37 -19.61
N ARG A 258 5.54 1.77 -20.63
CA ARG A 258 6.27 0.87 -21.54
C ARG A 258 7.30 0.04 -20.79
N ILE A 259 8.23 0.68 -20.08
CA ILE A 259 9.34 0.02 -19.36
C ILE A 259 8.77 -0.97 -18.34
N VAL A 260 7.85 -0.53 -17.49
CA VAL A 260 7.29 -1.39 -16.44
C VAL A 260 6.51 -2.54 -17.07
N SER A 261 5.77 -2.31 -18.16
CA SER A 261 5.04 -3.38 -18.86
C SER A 261 5.96 -4.39 -19.53
N LEU A 262 7.13 -3.98 -20.03
CA LEU A 262 8.12 -4.91 -20.57
C LEU A 262 8.67 -5.84 -19.47
N HIS A 263 8.81 -5.35 -18.24
CA HIS A 263 9.34 -6.12 -17.11
C HIS A 263 8.29 -6.98 -16.39
N PHE A 264 7.06 -6.49 -16.25
CA PHE A 264 6.03 -7.07 -15.38
C PHE A 264 4.70 -7.36 -16.09
N GLY A 265 4.63 -7.17 -17.40
CA GLY A 265 3.41 -7.32 -18.17
C GLY A 265 2.52 -6.07 -18.13
N ASN A 266 1.63 -5.95 -19.11
CA ASN A 266 0.70 -4.83 -19.21
C ASN A 266 -0.25 -4.81 -18.00
N ARG A 267 -0.41 -3.64 -17.36
CA ARG A 267 -1.30 -3.43 -16.20
C ARG A 267 -2.78 -3.78 -16.46
N HIS A 268 -3.22 -3.70 -17.71
CA HIS A 268 -4.59 -4.07 -18.13
C HIS A 268 -4.68 -5.53 -18.59
N SER A 269 -3.57 -6.26 -18.57
CA SER A 269 -3.57 -7.68 -18.89
C SER A 269 -4.22 -8.47 -17.76
N THR A 270 -5.19 -9.29 -18.12
CA THR A 270 -5.80 -10.29 -17.25
C THR A 270 -5.19 -11.67 -17.45
N ASP A 271 -4.15 -11.79 -18.28
CA ASP A 271 -3.41 -13.03 -18.49
C ASP A 271 -2.76 -13.47 -17.17
N PRO A 272 -3.11 -14.66 -16.63
CA PRO A 272 -2.48 -15.19 -15.42
C PRO A 272 -0.94 -15.26 -15.53
N ALA A 273 -0.43 -15.42 -16.75
CA ALA A 273 1.00 -15.52 -17.06
C ALA A 273 1.69 -14.15 -17.22
N ARG A 274 1.00 -13.01 -17.01
CA ARG A 274 1.57 -11.67 -17.24
C ARG A 274 2.86 -11.41 -16.47
N PHE A 275 3.04 -12.06 -15.32
CA PHE A 275 4.23 -11.93 -14.48
C PHE A 275 5.25 -13.06 -14.67
N ASP A 276 5.04 -14.04 -15.53
CA ASP A 276 5.93 -15.20 -15.68
C ASP A 276 7.36 -14.79 -16.02
N PHE A 277 7.51 -13.77 -16.88
CA PHE A 277 8.82 -13.18 -17.17
C PHE A 277 9.49 -12.59 -15.92
N ALA A 278 8.73 -11.82 -15.13
CA ALA A 278 9.25 -11.25 -13.89
C ALA A 278 9.63 -12.32 -12.87
N ILE A 279 8.78 -13.34 -12.70
CA ILE A 279 9.00 -14.49 -11.81
C ILE A 279 10.27 -15.24 -12.22
N GLY A 280 10.47 -15.45 -13.53
CA GLY A 280 11.68 -16.04 -14.08
C GLY A 280 12.93 -15.25 -13.70
N ASN A 281 12.90 -13.93 -13.85
CA ASN A 281 14.02 -13.05 -13.49
C ASN A 281 14.30 -13.02 -11.97
N PHE A 282 13.26 -12.98 -11.13
CA PHE A 282 13.40 -13.08 -9.67
C PHE A 282 14.06 -14.40 -9.26
N ASN A 283 13.52 -15.53 -9.73
CA ASN A 283 14.07 -16.85 -9.43
C ASN A 283 15.47 -17.03 -10.01
N GLY A 284 15.74 -16.48 -11.19
CA GLY A 284 17.05 -16.52 -11.84
C GLY A 284 18.12 -15.79 -11.04
N ALA A 285 17.86 -14.55 -10.62
CA ALA A 285 18.79 -13.77 -9.81
C ALA A 285 19.05 -14.43 -8.44
N LEU A 286 18.00 -14.95 -7.78
CA LEU A 286 18.14 -15.69 -6.53
C LEU A 286 18.94 -16.99 -6.71
N SER A 287 18.70 -17.71 -7.81
CA SER A 287 19.38 -18.97 -8.10
C SER A 287 20.88 -18.80 -8.32
N GLU A 288 21.24 -17.72 -9.03
CA GLU A 288 22.64 -17.39 -9.29
C GLU A 288 23.38 -17.01 -8.00
N MET A 289 22.76 -16.18 -7.14
CA MET A 289 23.41 -15.69 -5.93
C MET A 289 23.32 -16.64 -4.72
N LEU A 290 22.31 -17.51 -4.63
CA LEU A 290 22.03 -18.27 -3.39
C LEU A 290 21.88 -19.77 -3.65
N GLY A 291 20.97 -20.14 -4.54
CA GLY A 291 20.60 -21.52 -4.85
C GLY A 291 19.14 -21.63 -5.30
N GLU A 292 18.63 -22.85 -5.43
CA GLU A 292 17.32 -23.12 -6.05
C GLU A 292 16.18 -22.32 -5.39
N SER A 293 15.51 -21.46 -6.17
CA SER A 293 14.39 -20.64 -5.70
C SER A 293 13.05 -21.09 -6.31
N ASN A 294 11.99 -20.99 -5.52
CA ASN A 294 10.62 -21.40 -5.92
C ASN A 294 9.60 -20.27 -5.74
N LEU A 295 10.03 -19.01 -5.93
CA LEU A 295 9.20 -17.84 -5.72
C LEU A 295 7.93 -17.88 -6.60
N LYS A 296 6.78 -17.63 -5.99
CA LYS A 296 5.45 -17.60 -6.64
C LYS A 296 4.72 -16.29 -6.33
N PRO A 297 3.73 -15.88 -7.14
CA PRO A 297 2.86 -14.76 -6.81
C PRO A 297 2.23 -14.91 -5.43
N ALA A 298 2.28 -13.85 -4.63
CA ALA A 298 1.63 -13.77 -3.32
C ALA A 298 0.16 -13.33 -3.41
N VAL A 299 -0.27 -12.88 -4.59
CA VAL A 299 -1.59 -12.35 -4.89
C VAL A 299 -2.04 -12.95 -6.22
N ASN A 300 -3.34 -13.21 -6.38
CA ASN A 300 -3.89 -13.79 -7.61
C ASN A 300 -3.59 -12.88 -8.82
N THR A 301 -2.89 -13.41 -9.81
CA THR A 301 -2.39 -12.68 -10.99
C THR A 301 -3.48 -12.31 -12.00
N ASN A 302 -4.69 -12.86 -11.85
CA ASN A 302 -5.81 -12.61 -12.76
C ASN A 302 -6.50 -11.25 -12.50
N SER A 303 -6.17 -10.60 -11.40
CA SER A 303 -6.76 -9.33 -10.96
C SER A 303 -6.02 -8.10 -11.48
N LEU A 304 -6.70 -6.98 -11.67
CA LEU A 304 -6.17 -5.72 -12.25
C LEU A 304 -5.20 -4.91 -11.35
N HIS A 305 -4.40 -5.57 -10.52
CA HIS A 305 -3.30 -4.93 -9.81
C HIS A 305 -2.08 -4.74 -10.71
N SER A 306 -1.30 -3.68 -10.50
CA SER A 306 -0.18 -3.29 -11.37
C SER A 306 1.16 -3.81 -10.88
N THR A 307 1.28 -4.08 -9.59
CA THR A 307 2.56 -4.36 -8.94
C THR A 307 2.75 -5.85 -8.68
N PHE A 308 3.87 -6.43 -9.09
CA PHE A 308 4.18 -7.83 -8.75
C PHE A 308 4.53 -7.97 -7.27
N PHE A 309 3.92 -8.96 -6.60
CA PHE A 309 4.30 -9.40 -5.26
C PHE A 309 4.54 -10.89 -5.26
N GLY A 310 5.67 -11.30 -4.72
CA GLY A 310 6.09 -12.70 -4.70
C GLY A 310 6.47 -13.18 -3.30
N SER A 311 6.23 -14.46 -3.07
CA SER A 311 6.72 -15.16 -1.89
C SER A 311 7.07 -16.61 -2.19
N GLY A 312 8.08 -17.11 -1.49
CA GLY A 312 8.49 -18.49 -1.60
C GLY A 312 9.68 -18.76 -0.69
N THR A 313 10.49 -19.71 -1.10
CA THR A 313 11.74 -20.10 -0.45
C THR A 313 12.90 -20.10 -1.44
N VAL A 314 14.11 -20.07 -0.88
CA VAL A 314 15.35 -20.36 -1.57
C VAL A 314 16.10 -21.42 -0.79
N LYS A 315 16.49 -22.49 -1.48
CA LYS A 315 17.32 -23.56 -0.95
C LYS A 315 18.77 -23.27 -1.31
N THR A 316 19.54 -22.86 -0.31
CA THR A 316 20.94 -22.47 -0.48
C THR A 316 21.80 -23.68 -0.84
N SER A 317 22.98 -23.44 -1.43
CA SER A 317 23.97 -24.50 -1.68
C SER A 317 24.41 -25.24 -0.41
N SER A 318 24.30 -24.61 0.76
CA SER A 318 24.56 -25.22 2.08
C SER A 318 23.40 -26.07 2.60
N GLY A 319 22.29 -26.17 1.86
CA GLY A 319 21.11 -26.97 2.21
C GLY A 319 20.10 -26.27 3.12
N SER A 320 20.30 -25.00 3.46
CA SER A 320 19.32 -24.21 4.23
C SER A 320 18.16 -23.79 3.34
N GLU A 321 16.94 -23.89 3.83
CA GLU A 321 15.74 -23.37 3.16
C GLU A 321 15.28 -22.10 3.87
N LEU A 322 15.19 -20.99 3.13
CA LEU A 322 14.94 -19.66 3.69
C LEU A 322 13.75 -19.01 3.01
N GLY A 323 12.95 -18.29 3.78
CA GLY A 323 11.84 -17.51 3.23
C GLY A 323 12.34 -16.35 2.38
N VAL A 324 11.70 -16.13 1.23
CA VAL A 324 11.96 -15.01 0.33
C VAL A 324 10.67 -14.25 0.06
N ARG A 325 10.78 -12.93 0.03
CA ARG A 325 9.75 -12.02 -0.48
C ARG A 325 10.31 -11.26 -1.67
N ALA A 326 9.50 -11.05 -2.70
CA ALA A 326 9.85 -10.22 -3.84
C ALA A 326 8.76 -9.18 -4.10
N ARG A 327 9.18 -8.06 -4.65
CA ARG A 327 8.30 -6.97 -5.08
C ARG A 327 8.87 -6.36 -6.35
N GLY A 328 8.07 -6.38 -7.41
CA GLY A 328 8.33 -5.57 -8.59
C GLY A 328 7.98 -4.12 -8.31
N LYS A 329 8.73 -3.18 -8.86
CA LYS A 329 8.41 -1.76 -8.71
C LYS A 329 7.26 -1.38 -9.64
N GLY A 330 6.21 -0.80 -9.07
CA GLY A 330 5.06 -0.31 -9.83
C GLY A 330 5.39 0.95 -10.65
N ARG A 331 4.40 1.37 -11.44
CA ARG A 331 4.52 2.44 -12.46
C ARG A 331 4.63 3.80 -11.81
N GLY A 332 3.81 4.08 -10.81
CA GLY A 332 3.90 5.32 -10.03
C GLY A 332 5.20 5.43 -9.28
N SER A 333 5.63 4.35 -8.63
CA SER A 333 6.91 4.35 -7.92
C SER A 333 8.10 4.55 -8.88
N TYR A 334 8.01 4.04 -10.10
CA TYR A 334 8.99 4.29 -11.16
C TYR A 334 8.93 5.76 -11.63
N CYS A 335 7.73 6.27 -11.96
CA CYS A 335 7.48 7.66 -12.35
C CYS A 335 8.07 8.65 -11.34
N LYS A 336 7.77 8.48 -10.05
CA LYS A 336 8.29 9.33 -8.97
C LYS A 336 9.82 9.38 -8.97
N LYS A 337 10.48 8.23 -9.15
CA LYS A 337 11.94 8.17 -9.21
C LYS A 337 12.50 8.84 -10.46
N LEU A 338 11.83 8.67 -11.60
CA LEU A 338 12.22 9.33 -12.85
C LEU A 338 12.07 10.85 -12.72
N LEU A 339 10.95 11.33 -12.19
CA LEU A 339 10.71 12.76 -11.90
C LEU A 339 11.77 13.33 -10.93
N GLN A 340 12.11 12.59 -9.88
CA GLN A 340 13.24 12.93 -9.00
C GLN A 340 14.55 13.02 -9.77
N LEU A 341 14.82 12.09 -10.69
CA LEU A 341 16.06 12.00 -11.46
C LEU A 341 16.21 13.03 -12.58
N ILE A 342 15.13 13.59 -13.09
CA ILE A 342 15.18 14.70 -14.06
C ILE A 342 15.12 16.07 -13.37
N GLY A 343 15.22 16.09 -12.03
CA GLY A 343 15.28 17.31 -11.24
C GLY A 343 13.93 18.01 -11.05
N TYR A 344 12.78 17.33 -11.23
CA TYR A 344 11.48 17.94 -11.00
C TYR A 344 11.32 18.42 -9.53
N TYR A 345 11.84 17.64 -8.58
CA TYR A 345 11.77 17.97 -7.15
C TYR A 345 13.01 18.76 -6.65
N ASP A 346 13.93 19.19 -7.54
CA ASP A 346 15.28 19.66 -7.18
C ASP A 346 15.35 21.03 -6.49
N THR A 347 14.27 21.79 -6.33
CA THR A 347 14.35 22.94 -5.41
C THR A 347 14.51 22.50 -3.93
N HIS A 348 14.22 21.23 -3.58
CA HIS A 348 14.23 20.77 -2.18
C HIS A 348 14.79 19.36 -1.92
N SER A 349 15.36 18.64 -2.91
CA SER A 349 16.01 17.35 -2.62
C SER A 349 17.16 16.99 -3.55
N GLN A 350 18.39 17.10 -3.01
CA GLN A 350 19.70 16.61 -3.49
C GLN A 350 20.02 16.71 -5.00
N PRO A 351 21.11 17.41 -5.39
CA PRO A 351 21.52 17.50 -6.78
C PRO A 351 21.89 16.13 -7.34
N LEU A 352 21.32 15.80 -8.49
CA LEU A 352 21.68 14.62 -9.25
C LEU A 352 23.06 14.80 -9.86
N LYS A 353 23.87 13.75 -9.77
CA LYS A 353 25.12 13.66 -10.54
C LYS A 353 24.84 12.97 -11.86
N ASP A 354 25.30 13.65 -12.92
CA ASP A 354 25.59 13.20 -14.28
C ASP A 354 24.56 12.30 -15.00
N ALA A 355 24.09 12.83 -16.12
CA ALA A 355 23.00 12.37 -16.99
C ALA A 355 23.27 11.07 -17.78
N GLY A 356 23.88 10.06 -17.16
CA GLY A 356 24.25 8.81 -17.84
C GLY A 356 23.24 7.66 -17.69
N GLU A 357 22.44 7.63 -16.62
CA GLU A 357 21.67 6.41 -16.29
C GLU A 357 20.23 6.69 -15.88
N PHE A 358 19.31 6.30 -16.76
CA PHE A 358 17.89 6.62 -16.69
C PHE A 358 17.04 5.66 -15.85
N HIS A 359 17.58 4.51 -15.40
CA HIS A 359 16.78 3.42 -14.84
C HIS A 359 17.06 3.15 -13.34
N PRO A 360 16.03 3.05 -12.48
CA PRO A 360 16.20 2.70 -11.07
C PRO A 360 16.68 1.25 -10.91
N ILE A 361 17.74 1.06 -10.12
CA ILE A 361 18.33 -0.27 -9.88
C ILE A 361 17.41 -1.24 -9.10
N ASP A 362 16.44 -0.73 -8.35
CA ASP A 362 15.60 -1.51 -7.44
C ASP A 362 14.27 -1.96 -8.07
N LEU A 363 14.26 -2.16 -9.38
CA LEU A 363 13.06 -2.58 -10.11
C LEU A 363 12.60 -3.98 -9.66
N TYR A 364 13.55 -4.91 -9.50
CA TYR A 364 13.36 -6.23 -8.91
C TYR A 364 13.84 -6.23 -7.45
N GLY A 365 12.96 -5.85 -6.53
CA GLY A 365 13.27 -5.87 -5.10
C GLY A 365 13.06 -7.26 -4.50
N MET A 366 14.07 -7.80 -3.82
CA MET A 366 14.03 -9.10 -3.15
C MET A 366 14.47 -8.97 -1.70
N THR A 367 13.89 -9.77 -0.82
CA THR A 367 14.29 -9.85 0.57
C THR A 367 14.35 -11.30 1.02
N VAL A 368 15.54 -11.74 1.44
CA VAL A 368 15.79 -13.03 2.09
C VAL A 368 15.64 -12.86 3.60
N ILE A 369 14.94 -13.81 4.21
CA ILE A 369 14.65 -13.81 5.65
C ILE A 369 15.52 -14.89 6.31
N CYS A 370 16.60 -14.46 6.95
CA CYS A 370 17.51 -15.29 7.72
C CYS A 370 17.02 -15.44 9.17
N ASN A 371 17.37 -16.54 9.83
CA ASN A 371 16.97 -16.82 11.20
C ASN A 371 17.63 -15.86 12.20
N ASP A 372 18.91 -15.55 12.00
CA ASP A 372 19.71 -14.69 12.88
C ASP A 372 20.81 -13.94 12.11
N ASN A 373 21.51 -13.05 12.80
CA ASN A 373 22.56 -12.22 12.22
C ASN A 373 23.81 -13.03 11.79
N GLY A 374 24.04 -14.20 12.41
CA GLY A 374 25.14 -15.09 12.04
C GLY A 374 24.91 -15.70 10.66
N GLN A 375 23.73 -16.31 10.47
CA GLN A 375 23.29 -16.85 9.18
C GLN A 375 23.19 -15.75 8.12
N LEU A 376 22.69 -14.56 8.49
CA LEU A 376 22.63 -13.41 7.59
C LEU A 376 24.03 -13.03 7.08
N ALA A 377 25.02 -12.89 7.97
CA ALA A 377 26.39 -12.55 7.60
C ALA A 377 26.98 -13.59 6.64
N ASP A 378 26.81 -14.87 6.96
CA ASP A 378 27.38 -15.96 6.17
C ASP A 378 26.81 -16.01 4.76
N LEU A 379 25.48 -15.95 4.64
CA LEU A 379 24.79 -16.02 3.34
C LEU A 379 24.99 -14.76 2.51
N TYR A 380 25.01 -13.58 3.15
CA TYR A 380 25.29 -12.34 2.44
C TYR A 380 26.68 -12.36 1.81
N ALA A 381 27.70 -12.79 2.56
CA ALA A 381 29.05 -12.91 2.05
C ALA A 381 29.13 -13.91 0.88
N ASP A 382 28.49 -15.09 1.02
CA ASP A 382 28.44 -16.08 -0.06
C ASP A 382 27.74 -15.54 -1.32
N ALA A 383 26.64 -14.81 -1.15
CA ALA A 383 25.93 -14.16 -2.24
C ALA A 383 26.76 -13.06 -2.92
N ALA A 384 27.50 -12.26 -2.16
CA ALA A 384 28.38 -11.24 -2.70
C ALA A 384 29.53 -11.85 -3.50
N ILE A 385 30.17 -12.90 -2.98
CA ILE A 385 31.21 -13.67 -3.67
C ILE A 385 30.66 -14.21 -5.00
N LYS A 386 29.51 -14.89 -4.95
CA LYS A 386 28.85 -15.42 -6.16
C LYS A 386 28.48 -14.32 -7.15
N ALA A 387 28.00 -13.17 -6.68
CA ALA A 387 27.66 -12.05 -7.55
C ALA A 387 28.88 -11.44 -8.26
N ILE A 388 30.05 -11.46 -7.63
CA ILE A 388 31.33 -11.01 -8.23
C ILE A 388 31.84 -12.03 -9.26
N ASP A 389 31.71 -13.32 -8.95
CA ASP A 389 32.22 -14.42 -9.80
C ASP A 389 31.21 -14.87 -10.88
N SER A 390 29.99 -14.34 -10.89
CA SER A 390 28.92 -14.78 -11.78
C SER A 390 29.12 -14.29 -13.21
N GLY A 391 28.80 -15.15 -14.18
CA GLY A 391 28.69 -14.77 -15.58
C GLY A 391 27.33 -14.15 -15.95
N LYS A 392 26.37 -14.05 -15.03
CA LYS A 392 25.00 -13.55 -15.27
C LYS A 392 24.60 -12.39 -14.36
N ILE A 393 25.37 -12.10 -13.32
CA ILE A 393 25.17 -10.95 -12.43
C ILE A 393 26.25 -9.94 -12.73
N THR A 394 25.85 -8.70 -12.97
CA THR A 394 26.76 -7.55 -13.02
C THR A 394 26.49 -6.66 -11.80
N PRO A 395 27.38 -6.64 -10.78
CA PRO A 395 27.26 -5.72 -9.66
C PRO A 395 27.20 -4.28 -10.15
N TYR A 396 26.24 -3.52 -9.63
CA TYR A 396 26.00 -2.15 -10.09
C TYR A 396 25.54 -1.25 -8.95
N PRO A 397 26.11 -0.05 -8.77
CA PRO A 397 25.75 0.84 -7.67
C PRO A 397 24.32 1.39 -7.83
N ALA A 398 23.62 1.52 -6.70
CA ALA A 398 22.35 2.24 -6.70
C ALA A 398 22.54 3.74 -6.98
N PRO A 399 21.56 4.43 -7.57
CA PRO A 399 21.62 5.88 -7.78
C PRO A 399 22.03 6.65 -6.52
N GLY A 400 22.95 7.60 -6.67
CA GLY A 400 23.52 8.38 -5.57
C GLY A 400 24.72 7.72 -4.85
N ARG A 401 25.12 6.52 -5.25
CA ARG A 401 26.37 5.88 -4.82
C ARG A 401 27.42 5.99 -5.93
N LYS A 402 28.70 5.99 -5.55
CA LYS A 402 29.78 6.10 -6.53
C LYS A 402 30.15 4.74 -7.07
N ASN A 403 30.51 3.83 -6.16
CA ASN A 403 31.03 2.50 -6.51
C ASN A 403 30.35 1.38 -5.70
N GLU A 404 29.59 1.74 -4.66
CA GLU A 404 29.17 0.78 -3.64
C GLU A 404 27.93 -0.03 -4.06
N CYS A 405 28.18 -1.26 -4.52
CA CYS A 405 27.18 -2.25 -4.92
C CYS A 405 26.75 -3.13 -3.73
N PHE A 406 27.62 -3.28 -2.74
CA PHE A 406 27.44 -4.14 -1.57
C PHE A 406 27.37 -3.28 -0.30
N VAL A 407 26.22 -3.24 0.37
CA VAL A 407 26.05 -2.48 1.61
C VAL A 407 25.91 -3.41 2.80
N ILE A 408 26.68 -3.12 3.84
CA ILE A 408 26.70 -3.85 5.12
C ILE A 408 26.48 -2.85 6.24
N LYS A 409 25.31 -2.91 6.87
CA LYS A 409 24.96 -2.07 8.02
C LYS A 409 24.75 -2.93 9.25
N GLY A 410 25.48 -2.67 10.33
CA GLY A 410 25.37 -3.45 11.57
C GLY A 410 26.45 -3.12 12.60
N SER A 411 26.68 -4.02 13.57
CA SER A 411 27.81 -3.90 14.52
C SER A 411 29.15 -4.10 13.82
N LEU A 412 30.24 -3.65 14.46
CA LEU A 412 31.60 -3.87 13.94
C LEU A 412 31.91 -5.35 13.76
N ASP A 413 31.58 -6.21 14.73
CA ASP A 413 31.81 -7.65 14.63
C ASP A 413 31.07 -8.28 13.44
N PHE A 414 29.84 -7.85 13.19
CA PHE A 414 29.05 -8.30 12.05
C PHE A 414 29.69 -7.86 10.71
N GLN A 415 30.14 -6.61 10.65
CA GLN A 415 30.83 -6.06 9.48
C GLN A 415 32.15 -6.80 9.22
N GLU A 416 32.95 -7.05 10.25
CA GLU A 416 34.26 -7.70 10.13
C GLU A 416 34.13 -9.18 9.76
N LYS A 417 33.13 -9.88 10.30
CA LYS A 417 32.83 -11.27 9.91
C LYS A 417 32.59 -11.38 8.40
N ILE A 418 31.80 -10.47 7.84
CA ILE A 418 31.54 -10.43 6.39
C ILE A 418 32.81 -10.07 5.62
N ARG A 419 33.54 -9.03 6.06
CA ARG A 419 34.76 -8.58 5.41
C ARG A 419 35.81 -9.69 5.31
N GLN A 420 36.08 -10.37 6.42
CA GLN A 420 37.07 -11.44 6.48
C GLN A 420 36.67 -12.58 5.54
N LYS A 421 35.41 -13.01 5.56
CA LYS A 421 34.92 -14.10 4.70
C LYS A 421 35.06 -13.78 3.21
N ILE A 422 34.85 -12.52 2.81
CA ILE A 422 35.04 -12.08 1.43
C ILE A 422 36.54 -12.10 1.07
N LEU A 423 37.40 -11.49 1.88
CA LEU A 423 38.84 -11.40 1.63
C LEU A 423 39.52 -12.79 1.63
N ASP A 424 39.06 -13.72 2.46
CA ASP A 424 39.55 -15.10 2.48
C ASP A 424 39.26 -15.83 1.15
N LYS A 425 38.18 -15.47 0.47
CA LYS A 425 37.75 -16.10 -0.78
C LYS A 425 38.23 -15.37 -2.04
N ILE A 426 38.27 -14.04 -1.99
CA ILE A 426 38.70 -13.15 -3.07
C ILE A 426 39.70 -12.13 -2.48
N PRO A 427 40.99 -12.48 -2.32
CA PRO A 427 41.96 -11.62 -1.64
C PRO A 427 42.17 -10.24 -2.27
N ASP A 428 42.09 -10.16 -3.60
CA ASP A 428 42.33 -8.93 -4.37
C ASP A 428 41.04 -8.20 -4.78
N VAL A 429 39.93 -8.47 -4.08
CA VAL A 429 38.64 -7.81 -4.38
C VAL A 429 38.74 -6.29 -4.20
N ASP A 430 38.09 -5.52 -5.08
CA ASP A 430 37.98 -4.07 -4.90
C ASP A 430 37.03 -3.75 -3.73
N MET A 431 37.61 -3.57 -2.54
CA MET A 431 36.87 -3.24 -1.33
C MET A 431 36.11 -1.90 -1.43
N ARG A 432 36.38 -1.05 -2.44
CA ARG A 432 35.59 0.17 -2.70
C ARG A 432 34.17 -0.14 -3.22
N MET A 433 33.91 -1.37 -3.66
CA MET A 433 32.56 -1.83 -4.00
C MET A 433 31.68 -2.07 -2.76
N PHE A 434 32.28 -2.11 -1.56
CA PHE A 434 31.63 -2.41 -0.30
C PHE A 434 31.48 -1.16 0.58
N SER A 435 30.29 -0.97 1.15
CA SER A 435 29.99 0.10 2.10
C SER A 435 29.68 -0.49 3.47
N PHE A 436 30.61 -0.30 4.42
CA PHE A 436 30.47 -0.71 5.80
C PHE A 436 29.97 0.45 6.66
N LYS A 437 28.80 0.30 7.29
CA LYS A 437 28.14 1.37 8.05
C LYS A 437 27.74 0.87 9.44
N ASN A 438 28.05 1.68 10.46
CA ASN A 438 27.53 1.43 11.79
C ASN A 438 26.01 1.65 11.85
N SER A 439 25.35 0.91 12.74
CA SER A 439 23.94 1.12 13.05
C SER A 439 23.75 1.57 14.50
N ASP A 440 23.53 2.86 14.69
CA ASP A 440 23.24 3.45 16.01
C ASP A 440 21.90 2.95 16.60
N SER A 441 21.02 2.39 15.78
CA SER A 441 19.70 1.88 16.17
C SER A 441 19.65 0.37 16.43
N GLY A 442 20.79 -0.34 16.41
CA GLY A 442 20.83 -1.81 16.53
C GLY A 442 20.21 -2.58 15.34
N PHE A 443 19.94 -1.89 14.23
CA PHE A 443 19.33 -2.44 13.03
C PHE A 443 20.40 -2.99 12.06
N THR A 444 20.42 -4.31 11.90
CA THR A 444 21.27 -4.99 10.90
C THR A 444 20.55 -5.09 9.56
N ASP A 445 21.21 -4.65 8.50
CA ASP A 445 20.70 -4.68 7.13
C ASP A 445 21.86 -4.87 6.15
N ALA A 446 21.68 -5.74 5.16
CA ALA A 446 22.68 -5.97 4.13
C ALA A 446 22.03 -6.05 2.75
N LYS A 447 22.64 -5.39 1.76
CA LYS A 447 22.06 -5.22 0.41
C LYS A 447 23.08 -5.46 -0.69
N ILE A 448 22.62 -6.02 -1.80
CA ILE A 448 23.34 -6.19 -3.06
C ILE A 448 22.52 -5.53 -4.16
N THR A 449 23.13 -4.70 -4.99
CA THR A 449 22.50 -4.12 -6.18
C THR A 449 23.26 -4.49 -7.44
N GLY A 450 22.53 -4.68 -8.55
CA GLY A 450 23.12 -5.12 -9.81
C GLY A 450 22.10 -5.37 -10.91
N PHE A 451 22.59 -5.95 -12.00
CA PHE A 451 21.78 -6.42 -13.12
C PHE A 451 21.87 -7.94 -13.24
N TYR A 452 20.73 -8.57 -13.53
CA TYR A 452 20.66 -9.98 -13.90
C TYR A 452 20.43 -10.12 -15.40
N GLU A 453 21.25 -10.91 -16.09
CA GLU A 453 21.06 -11.22 -17.51
C GLU A 453 19.85 -12.14 -17.72
N THR A 454 18.84 -11.63 -18.42
CA THR A 454 17.56 -12.33 -18.59
C THR A 454 17.61 -13.41 -19.66
N GLY A 455 18.54 -13.30 -20.61
CA GLY A 455 18.56 -14.12 -21.84
C GLY A 455 17.41 -13.85 -22.80
N ASP A 456 16.63 -12.77 -22.59
CA ASP A 456 15.46 -12.42 -23.40
C ASP A 456 15.70 -11.11 -24.18
N GLY A 457 15.42 -11.14 -25.48
CA GLY A 457 15.64 -9.99 -26.37
C GLY A 457 14.73 -8.79 -26.12
N ARG A 458 13.65 -8.94 -25.33
CA ARG A 458 12.76 -7.84 -24.94
C ARG A 458 13.44 -6.88 -23.98
N ILE A 459 14.12 -7.45 -22.98
CA ILE A 459 14.89 -6.71 -21.99
C ILE A 459 16.10 -7.57 -21.62
N PRO A 460 17.33 -7.16 -21.99
CA PRO A 460 18.53 -7.97 -21.75
C PRO A 460 18.93 -8.06 -20.27
N TYR A 461 18.54 -7.07 -19.46
CA TYR A 461 18.95 -6.96 -18.06
C TYR A 461 17.77 -6.65 -17.12
N ALA A 462 17.70 -7.36 -15.99
CA ALA A 462 16.78 -7.10 -14.89
C ALA A 462 17.52 -6.38 -13.74
N PRO A 463 17.30 -5.07 -13.51
CA PRO A 463 17.91 -4.33 -12.41
C PRO A 463 17.32 -4.76 -11.06
N PHE A 464 18.16 -5.17 -10.12
CA PHE A 464 17.70 -5.71 -8.84
C PHE A 464 18.33 -5.05 -7.60
N GLU A 465 17.59 -5.12 -6.50
CA GLU A 465 18.09 -4.95 -5.13
C GLU A 465 17.75 -6.22 -4.32
N LEU A 466 18.77 -6.93 -3.86
CA LEU A 466 18.64 -8.07 -2.94
C LEU A 466 18.99 -7.64 -1.53
N GLN A 467 18.02 -7.69 -0.62
CA GLN A 467 18.17 -7.39 0.79
C GLN A 467 18.18 -8.67 1.64
N PHE A 468 18.98 -8.69 2.70
CA PHE A 468 18.96 -9.73 3.72
C PHE A 468 18.47 -9.13 5.04
N SER A 469 17.57 -9.84 5.72
CA SER A 469 16.95 -9.38 6.95
C SER A 469 16.69 -10.53 7.91
N THR A 470 16.49 -10.22 9.19
CA THR A 470 16.06 -11.18 10.22
C THR A 470 14.67 -10.82 10.74
N PRO A 471 13.91 -11.77 11.35
CA PRO A 471 12.62 -11.44 11.96
C PRO A 471 12.69 -10.29 12.98
N PRO A 472 13.70 -10.20 13.89
CA PRO A 472 13.86 -9.04 14.77
C PRO A 472 14.09 -7.72 14.02
N ALA A 473 14.93 -7.72 12.97
CA ALA A 473 15.17 -6.53 12.16
C ALA A 473 13.89 -6.08 11.44
N ARG A 474 13.11 -7.02 10.91
CA ARG A 474 11.81 -6.73 10.27
C ARG A 474 10.80 -6.16 11.25
N LEU A 475 10.77 -6.65 12.50
CA LEU A 475 9.93 -6.08 13.55
C LEU A 475 10.34 -4.63 13.84
N LEU A 476 11.63 -4.37 14.03
CA LEU A 476 12.15 -3.01 14.24
C LEU A 476 11.81 -2.07 13.07
N ALA A 477 11.90 -2.56 11.83
CA ALA A 477 11.55 -1.81 10.62
C ALA A 477 10.03 -1.53 10.48
N ARG A 478 9.17 -2.21 11.24
CA ARG A 478 7.71 -1.98 11.23
C ARG A 478 7.21 -1.15 12.40
N ALA A 479 7.68 -1.46 13.60
CA ALA A 479 7.12 -0.91 14.84
C ALA A 479 8.16 -0.17 15.72
N GLY A 480 9.44 -0.15 15.33
CA GLY A 480 10.47 0.48 16.14
C GLY A 480 10.36 2.01 16.13
N LYS A 481 10.35 2.64 17.31
CA LYS A 481 10.20 4.10 17.47
C LYS A 481 11.16 4.95 16.61
N LYS A 482 12.36 4.44 16.33
CA LYS A 482 13.39 5.13 15.54
C LYS A 482 13.65 4.52 14.16
N ALA A 483 13.04 3.37 13.87
CA ALA A 483 13.39 2.53 12.72
C ALA A 483 12.19 2.14 11.86
N ALA A 484 10.97 2.40 12.30
CA ALA A 484 9.76 2.12 11.55
C ALA A 484 9.83 2.83 10.18
N HIS A 485 9.81 2.05 9.11
CA HIS A 485 9.99 2.54 7.75
C HIS A 485 8.91 3.53 7.33
N TYR A 486 7.65 3.33 7.76
CA TYR A 486 6.57 4.27 7.47
C TYR A 486 6.85 5.63 8.11
N PHE A 487 7.21 5.65 9.39
CA PHE A 487 7.50 6.88 10.14
C PHE A 487 8.76 7.58 9.60
N PHE A 488 9.81 6.82 9.30
CA PHE A 488 11.02 7.37 8.68
C PHE A 488 10.71 8.07 7.35
N LYS A 489 9.87 7.46 6.50
CA LYS A 489 9.45 8.08 5.23
C LYS A 489 8.65 9.35 5.47
N LEU A 490 7.70 9.34 6.40
CA LEU A 490 6.89 10.51 6.72
C LEU A 490 7.74 11.65 7.28
N ARG A 491 8.66 11.37 8.21
CA ARG A 491 9.59 12.37 8.75
C ARG A 491 10.54 12.92 7.69
N LYS A 492 10.95 12.11 6.70
CA LYS A 492 11.76 12.59 5.57
C LYS A 492 10.99 13.59 4.70
N ILE A 493 9.68 13.43 4.56
CA ILE A 493 8.82 14.27 3.72
C ILE A 493 8.39 15.53 4.48
N TYR A 494 7.89 15.35 5.71
CA TYR A 494 7.20 16.41 6.48
C TYR A 494 8.04 16.99 7.62
N GLY A 495 9.26 16.48 7.86
CA GLY A 495 10.14 16.97 8.93
C GLY A 495 9.50 16.84 10.31
N ASP A 496 9.52 17.93 11.07
CA ASP A 496 9.03 17.99 12.45
C ASP A 496 7.50 18.11 12.57
N LEU A 497 6.77 18.29 11.45
CA LEU A 497 5.30 18.18 11.43
C LEU A 497 4.82 16.77 11.80
N VAL A 498 5.72 15.79 11.69
CA VAL A 498 5.47 14.40 12.02
C VAL A 498 6.36 13.99 13.20
N SER A 499 5.74 13.66 14.33
CA SER A 499 6.42 13.14 15.51
C SER A 499 5.79 11.82 15.97
N MET A 500 6.53 11.03 16.73
CA MET A 500 6.03 9.79 17.33
C MET A 500 6.38 9.79 18.80
N THR A 501 5.36 9.94 19.63
CA THR A 501 5.45 9.84 21.09
C THR A 501 5.72 8.38 21.51
N ASP A 502 6.06 8.15 22.78
CA ASP A 502 6.15 6.78 23.30
C ASP A 502 4.79 6.07 23.25
N GLU A 503 3.70 6.79 23.54
CA GLU A 503 2.33 6.28 23.45
C GLU A 503 1.99 5.82 22.02
N THR A 504 2.35 6.62 21.01
CA THR A 504 2.14 6.29 19.59
C THR A 504 2.97 5.08 19.15
N ALA A 505 4.18 4.92 19.70
CA ALA A 505 5.02 3.75 19.44
C ALA A 505 4.42 2.48 20.07
N ASP A 506 3.96 2.55 21.32
CA ASP A 506 3.30 1.43 22.01
C ASP A 506 1.99 1.02 21.31
N ALA A 507 1.22 1.99 20.86
CA ALA A 507 0.02 1.76 20.07
C ALA A 507 0.33 1.17 18.68
N THR A 508 1.46 1.53 18.05
CA THR A 508 1.95 0.87 16.82
C THR A 508 2.28 -0.60 17.09
N ILE A 509 2.91 -0.90 18.22
CA ILE A 509 3.21 -2.28 18.65
C ILE A 509 1.92 -3.06 18.90
N ASP A 510 0.89 -2.46 19.52
CA ASP A 510 -0.43 -3.07 19.72
C ASP A 510 -1.07 -3.49 18.38
N ILE A 511 -1.07 -2.60 17.39
CA ILE A 511 -1.60 -2.89 16.05
C ILE A 511 -0.82 -4.06 15.41
N TRP A 512 0.52 -4.04 15.48
CA TRP A 512 1.35 -5.11 14.93
C TRP A 512 1.13 -6.46 15.64
N GLN A 513 0.99 -6.47 16.97
CA GLN A 513 0.71 -7.69 17.74
C GLN A 513 -0.64 -8.28 17.37
N ARG A 514 -1.68 -7.43 17.29
CA ARG A 514 -3.02 -7.86 16.86
C ARG A 514 -3.01 -8.48 15.48
N LYS A 515 -2.15 -8.01 14.58
CA LYS A 515 -1.95 -8.68 13.28
C LYS A 515 -1.43 -10.11 13.44
N GLN A 516 -0.46 -10.34 14.34
CA GLN A 516 0.04 -11.69 14.59
C GLN A 516 -1.08 -12.61 15.11
N ASP A 517 -1.92 -12.09 16.01
CA ASP A 517 -3.03 -12.86 16.58
C ASP A 517 -4.15 -13.13 15.57
N TYR A 518 -4.38 -12.22 14.62
CA TYR A 518 -5.53 -12.24 13.72
C TYR A 518 -5.24 -12.86 12.35
N PHE A 519 -4.20 -12.38 11.66
CA PHE A 519 -3.90 -12.77 10.28
C PHE A 519 -3.04 -14.04 10.21
N ASN A 520 -2.34 -14.40 11.28
CA ASN A 520 -1.54 -15.63 11.30
C ASN A 520 -2.22 -16.79 12.05
N SER A 521 -3.46 -16.62 12.53
CA SER A 521 -4.22 -17.72 13.12
C SER A 521 -4.61 -18.73 12.04
N PRO A 522 -4.35 -20.05 12.22
CA PRO A 522 -4.69 -21.07 11.25
C PRO A 522 -6.18 -21.47 11.28
N ASP A 523 -6.96 -21.01 12.26
CA ASP A 523 -8.36 -21.40 12.46
C ASP A 523 -9.33 -20.38 11.83
N ASP A 524 -10.03 -20.78 10.78
CA ASP A 524 -11.00 -19.95 10.08
C ASP A 524 -12.23 -19.62 10.94
N ASP A 525 -12.65 -20.51 11.85
CA ASP A 525 -13.74 -20.23 12.80
C ASP A 525 -13.32 -19.14 13.80
N ALA A 526 -12.05 -19.15 14.20
CA ALA A 526 -11.47 -18.10 15.04
C ALA A 526 -11.34 -16.78 14.28
N LYS A 527 -10.95 -16.80 12.99
CA LYS A 527 -10.91 -15.60 12.13
C LYS A 527 -12.30 -14.99 12.01
N GLU A 528 -13.34 -15.81 11.84
CA GLU A 528 -14.69 -15.32 11.62
C GLU A 528 -15.21 -14.53 12.83
N LYS A 529 -14.92 -14.97 14.07
CA LYS A 529 -15.54 -14.40 15.28
C LYS A 529 -14.67 -13.38 16.03
N HIS A 530 -13.51 -13.03 15.50
CA HIS A 530 -12.56 -12.19 16.21
C HIS A 530 -12.92 -10.71 16.07
N LEU A 531 -13.39 -10.11 17.17
CA LEU A 531 -13.73 -8.68 17.26
C LEU A 531 -13.02 -8.04 18.44
N THR A 532 -12.62 -6.78 18.30
CA THR A 532 -12.14 -5.99 19.45
C THR A 532 -13.29 -5.69 20.42
N ASN A 533 -12.96 -5.35 21.66
CA ASN A 533 -13.98 -4.97 22.65
C ASN A 533 -14.72 -3.69 22.23
N GLN A 534 -14.02 -2.78 21.57
CA GLN A 534 -14.54 -1.55 20.99
C GLN A 534 -15.55 -1.87 19.86
N SER A 535 -15.20 -2.74 18.91
CA SER A 535 -16.11 -3.16 17.84
C SER A 535 -17.33 -3.89 18.40
N ARG A 536 -17.16 -4.77 19.41
CA ARG A 536 -18.29 -5.40 20.13
C ARG A 536 -19.21 -4.39 20.80
N LYS A 537 -18.67 -3.28 21.33
CA LYS A 537 -19.48 -2.19 21.89
C LYS A 537 -20.33 -1.53 20.79
N ARG A 538 -19.73 -1.20 19.63
CA ARG A 538 -20.44 -0.63 18.48
C ARG A 538 -21.57 -1.55 17.98
N VAL A 539 -21.33 -2.85 17.88
CA VAL A 539 -22.38 -3.85 17.54
C VAL A 539 -23.56 -3.79 18.53
N ARG A 540 -23.28 -3.72 19.84
CA ARG A 540 -24.35 -3.61 20.86
C ARG A 540 -25.13 -2.32 20.73
N GLU A 541 -24.46 -1.21 20.44
CA GLU A 541 -25.08 0.10 20.23
C GLU A 541 -25.97 0.13 18.99
N PHE A 542 -25.49 -0.41 17.88
CA PHE A 542 -26.27 -0.59 16.65
C PHE A 542 -27.54 -1.41 16.91
N LYS A 543 -27.40 -2.59 17.54
CA LYS A 543 -28.54 -3.45 17.91
C LYS A 543 -29.54 -2.73 18.82
N ARG A 544 -29.06 -1.90 19.75
CA ARG A 544 -29.92 -1.09 20.64
C ARG A 544 -30.68 -0.01 19.85
N ALA A 545 -30.01 0.69 18.94
CA ALA A 545 -30.62 1.70 18.08
C ALA A 545 -31.73 1.08 17.21
N TYR A 546 -31.44 -0.07 16.60
CA TYR A 546 -32.41 -0.83 15.82
C TYR A 546 -33.65 -1.23 16.64
N ARG A 547 -33.48 -1.84 17.81
CA ARG A 547 -34.61 -2.23 18.69
C ARG A 547 -35.48 -1.03 19.08
N LYS A 548 -34.89 0.15 19.27
CA LYS A 548 -35.65 1.40 19.53
C LYS A 548 -36.50 1.79 18.32
N LEU A 549 -35.94 1.71 17.11
CA LEU A 549 -36.66 2.01 15.87
C LEU A 549 -37.81 1.04 15.62
N GLU A 550 -37.58 -0.26 15.82
CA GLU A 550 -38.61 -1.28 15.65
C GLU A 550 -39.77 -1.09 16.65
N LYS A 551 -39.47 -0.80 17.92
CA LYS A 551 -40.49 -0.46 18.93
C LYS A 551 -41.32 0.76 18.51
N ARG A 552 -40.69 1.79 17.94
CA ARG A 552 -41.40 2.98 17.42
C ARG A 552 -42.31 2.60 16.24
N ARG A 553 -41.83 1.79 15.29
CA ARG A 553 -42.62 1.30 14.15
C ARG A 553 -43.83 0.49 14.59
N ARG A 554 -43.64 -0.48 15.49
CA ARG A 554 -44.74 -1.30 16.05
C ARG A 554 -45.78 -0.43 16.75
N LYS A 555 -45.38 0.62 17.48
CA LYS A 555 -46.30 1.58 18.10
C LYS A 555 -47.09 2.39 17.05
N MET A 556 -46.43 2.86 15.99
CA MET A 556 -47.10 3.58 14.90
C MET A 556 -48.07 2.69 14.15
N ALA A 557 -47.68 1.46 13.80
CA ALA A 557 -48.54 0.49 13.14
C ALA A 557 -49.76 0.15 14.01
N LYS A 558 -49.58 -0.08 15.31
CA LYS A 558 -50.71 -0.29 16.23
C LYS A 558 -51.67 0.90 16.27
N ARG A 559 -51.15 2.14 16.29
CA ARG A 559 -51.99 3.35 16.24
C ARG A 559 -52.74 3.49 14.91
N ALA A 560 -52.11 3.13 13.79
CA ALA A 560 -52.75 3.15 12.48
C ALA A 560 -53.85 2.09 12.35
N ILE A 561 -53.68 0.92 12.99
CA ILE A 561 -54.69 -0.15 13.01
C ILE A 561 -55.87 0.19 13.94
N ILE A 562 -55.63 0.87 15.06
CA ILE A 562 -56.67 1.28 16.03
C ILE A 562 -57.41 2.57 15.57
N GLY A 563 -56.83 3.32 14.63
CA GLY A 563 -57.41 4.54 14.04
C GLY A 563 -58.24 4.31 12.78
N ILE A 564 -58.50 3.05 12.42
CA ILE A 564 -59.52 2.57 11.47
C ILE A 564 -60.65 1.99 12.33
#